data_AF-A0A534C515-F1
#
_entry.id   AF-A0A534C515-F1
#
_cell.length_a   1.000
_cell.length_b   1.000
_cell.length_c   1.000
_cell.angle_alpha   90.00
_cell.angle_beta   90.00
_cell.angle_gamma   90.00
#
_symmetry.space_group_name_H-M   'P 1'
#
loop_
_entity.id
_entity.type
_entity.pdbx_description
1 polymer ?
#
loop_
_entity_poly.entity_id
_entity_poly.type
_entity_poly.pdbx_seq_one_letter_code
_entity_poly.pdbx_strand_id
1 'polypeptide(L)'
;MQRVRDDMAAAEALFGAGVLLAAGTDAPYPGDMQGEGLHHELELLVAAGLTPLEAITVATRNAALLIGASDWGTIEAGKLATLIVVDGRPDRNISDTRRVVEVMLRGRKIDRESLKMAYQNDPGYEPVSPTDL
;
A
#
# COMPACT_ATOMS: atom_id res chain seq x y z
N MET A 1 -4.63 -13.02 18.21
CA MET A 1 -3.62 -13.80 17.45
C MET A 1 -4.22 -14.84 16.52
N GLN A 2 -5.27 -15.60 16.88
CA GLN A 2 -5.85 -16.59 15.95
C GLN A 2 -6.50 -15.96 14.71
N ARG A 3 -7.35 -14.94 14.89
CA ARG A 3 -8.03 -14.22 13.81
C ARG A 3 -7.08 -13.75 12.69
N VAL A 4 -5.98 -13.07 13.04
CA VAL A 4 -4.98 -12.59 12.07
C VAL A 4 -4.38 -13.74 11.25
N ARG A 5 -4.14 -14.91 11.86
CA ARG A 5 -3.64 -16.08 11.13
C ARG A 5 -4.68 -16.63 10.17
N ASP A 6 -5.96 -16.65 10.58
CA ASP A 6 -7.05 -17.10 9.73
C ASP A 6 -7.21 -16.15 8.51
N ASP A 7 -7.11 -14.84 8.75
CA ASP A 7 -7.18 -13.81 7.70
C ASP A 7 -6.02 -13.96 6.70
N MET A 8 -4.79 -14.16 7.19
CA MET A 8 -3.60 -14.41 6.35
C MET A 8 -3.75 -15.71 5.52
N ALA A 9 -4.19 -16.80 6.14
CA ALA A 9 -4.39 -18.08 5.46
C ALA A 9 -5.48 -17.99 4.38
N ALA A 10 -6.54 -17.20 4.62
CA ALA A 10 -7.57 -16.93 3.64
C ALA A 10 -7.02 -16.14 2.44
N ALA A 11 -6.22 -15.10 2.69
CA ALA A 11 -5.57 -14.32 1.62
C ALA A 11 -4.67 -15.21 0.73
N GLU A 12 -3.84 -16.05 1.35
CA GLU A 12 -3.00 -17.02 0.62
C GLU A 12 -3.83 -17.98 -0.24
N ALA A 13 -4.86 -18.60 0.36
CA ALA A 13 -5.70 -19.58 -0.33
C ALA A 13 -6.48 -18.97 -1.50
N LEU A 14 -7.03 -17.76 -1.32
CA LEU A 14 -7.75 -17.04 -2.38
C LEU A 14 -6.81 -16.64 -3.51
N PHE A 15 -5.62 -16.12 -3.18
CA PHE A 15 -4.61 -15.78 -4.16
C PHE A 15 -4.16 -17.01 -4.96
N GLY A 16 -3.86 -18.11 -4.28
CA GLY A 16 -3.49 -19.39 -4.89
C GLY A 16 -4.58 -20.00 -5.77
N ALA A 17 -5.86 -19.69 -5.50
CA ALA A 17 -7.00 -20.07 -6.32
C ALA A 17 -7.21 -19.15 -7.55
N GLY A 18 -6.37 -18.14 -7.75
CA GLY A 18 -6.47 -17.20 -8.87
C GLY A 18 -7.52 -16.10 -8.67
N VAL A 19 -8.00 -15.89 -7.44
CA VAL A 19 -8.89 -14.77 -7.12
C VAL A 19 -8.12 -13.46 -7.23
N LEU A 20 -8.74 -12.45 -7.85
CA LEU A 20 -8.15 -11.13 -7.97
C LEU A 20 -8.20 -10.41 -6.62
N LEU A 21 -7.03 -10.24 -5.99
CA LEU A 21 -6.87 -9.51 -4.71
C LEU A 21 -6.29 -8.11 -4.92
N ALA A 22 -6.70 -7.16 -4.07
CA ALA A 22 -6.05 -5.86 -3.90
C ALA A 22 -5.76 -5.58 -2.42
N ALA A 23 -4.70 -4.81 -2.17
CA ALA A 23 -4.31 -4.39 -0.83
C ALA A 23 -5.17 -3.20 -0.36
N GLY A 24 -5.59 -3.23 0.89
CA GLY A 24 -6.37 -2.17 1.54
C GLY A 24 -6.13 -2.24 3.05
N THR A 25 -6.12 -1.08 3.71
CA THR A 25 -5.64 -0.98 5.11
C THR A 25 -6.74 -0.56 6.10
N ASP A 26 -7.88 -0.05 5.60
CA ASP A 26 -8.92 0.67 6.37
C ASP A 26 -8.47 2.01 7.01
N ALA A 27 -7.27 2.52 6.68
CA ALA A 27 -6.85 3.87 7.10
C ALA A 27 -7.89 4.94 6.71
N PRO A 28 -8.19 5.92 7.60
CA PRO A 28 -7.52 6.20 8.87
C PRO A 28 -8.16 5.56 10.11
N TYR A 29 -8.59 4.29 10.06
CA TYR A 29 -9.12 3.60 11.24
C TYR A 29 -8.13 3.68 12.44
N PRO A 30 -8.60 3.86 13.69
CA PRO A 30 -7.70 3.95 14.85
C PRO A 30 -6.69 2.80 14.91
N GLY A 31 -5.40 3.15 14.91
CA GLY A 31 -4.31 2.18 14.89
C GLY A 31 -3.73 1.88 13.51
N ASP A 32 -4.34 2.38 12.43
CA ASP A 32 -3.79 2.31 11.08
C ASP A 32 -3.44 3.70 10.52
N MET A 33 -2.18 3.88 10.19
CA MET A 33 -1.62 5.17 9.78
C MET A 33 -1.62 5.31 8.26
N GLN A 34 -2.22 6.39 7.73
CA GLN A 34 -2.17 6.68 6.30
C GLN A 34 -0.73 6.70 5.78
N GLY A 35 -0.51 6.06 4.64
CA GLY A 35 0.82 5.86 4.06
C GLY A 35 1.55 4.65 4.65
N GLU A 36 1.85 4.66 5.96
CA GLU A 36 2.58 3.57 6.62
C GLU A 36 1.82 2.23 6.62
N GLY A 37 0.50 2.28 6.83
CA GLY A 37 -0.38 1.12 6.84
C GLY A 37 -0.26 0.25 5.59
N LEU A 38 -0.06 0.86 4.43
CA LEU A 38 0.08 0.11 3.18
C LEU A 38 1.41 -0.65 3.13
N HIS A 39 2.49 -0.10 3.70
CA HIS A 39 3.76 -0.82 3.82
C HIS A 39 3.63 -2.02 4.74
N HIS A 40 2.89 -1.87 5.84
CA HIS A 40 2.61 -2.98 6.75
C HIS A 40 1.72 -4.04 6.10
N GLU A 41 0.69 -3.65 5.36
CA GLU A 41 -0.19 -4.57 4.65
C GLU A 41 0.58 -5.42 3.62
N LEU A 42 1.53 -4.82 2.90
CA LEU A 42 2.42 -5.57 2.01
C LEU A 42 3.29 -6.58 2.75
N GLU A 43 3.75 -6.26 3.96
CA GLU A 43 4.48 -7.20 4.82
C GLU A 43 3.60 -8.35 5.29
N LEU A 44 2.33 -8.07 5.62
CA LEU A 44 1.36 -9.10 6.01
C LEU A 44 1.04 -10.04 4.85
N LEU A 45 0.88 -9.53 3.62
CA LEU A 45 0.69 -10.35 2.43
C LEU A 45 1.91 -11.25 2.17
N VAL A 46 3.12 -10.74 2.35
CA VAL A 46 4.34 -11.57 2.23
C VAL A 46 4.42 -12.60 3.36
N ALA A 47 4.09 -12.22 4.59
CA ALA A 47 4.03 -13.15 5.71
C ALA A 47 2.95 -14.22 5.53
N ALA A 48 1.89 -13.92 4.76
CA ALA A 48 0.83 -14.86 4.40
C ALA A 48 1.25 -15.86 3.33
N GLY A 49 2.37 -15.65 2.63
CA GLY A 49 2.91 -16.60 1.65
C GLY A 49 3.09 -16.05 0.23
N LEU A 50 2.67 -14.81 -0.03
CA LEU A 50 2.94 -14.16 -1.31
C LEU A 50 4.42 -13.79 -1.42
N THR A 51 4.97 -13.85 -2.63
CA THR A 51 6.28 -13.25 -2.91
C THR A 51 6.19 -11.71 -2.84
N PRO A 52 7.31 -11.00 -2.61
CA PRO A 52 7.29 -9.53 -2.60
C PRO A 52 6.74 -8.91 -3.90
N LEU A 53 7.03 -9.52 -5.05
CA LEU A 53 6.53 -9.04 -6.33
C LEU A 53 5.01 -9.27 -6.50
N GLU A 54 4.48 -10.37 -5.95
CA GLU A 54 3.04 -10.62 -5.92
C GLU A 54 2.33 -9.61 -5.01
N ALA A 55 2.87 -9.31 -3.83
CA ALA A 55 2.32 -8.29 -2.95
C ALA A 55 2.31 -6.90 -3.62
N ILE A 56 3.38 -6.52 -4.31
CA ILE A 56 3.43 -5.28 -5.12
C ILE A 56 2.37 -5.32 -6.22
N THR A 57 2.19 -6.45 -6.91
CA THR A 57 1.18 -6.62 -7.97
C THR A 57 -0.24 -6.46 -7.44
N VAL A 58 -0.51 -7.02 -6.26
CA VAL A 58 -1.79 -6.89 -5.52
C VAL A 58 -2.09 -5.41 -5.23
N ALA A 59 -1.11 -4.64 -4.75
CA ALA A 59 -1.29 -3.22 -4.44
C ALA A 59 -1.28 -2.28 -5.67
N THR A 60 -0.89 -2.76 -6.86
CA THR A 60 -0.75 -1.91 -8.06
C THR A 60 -1.66 -2.37 -9.20
N ARG A 61 -1.21 -3.34 -10.00
CA ARG A 61 -1.92 -3.84 -11.18
C ARG A 61 -3.32 -4.34 -10.82
N ASN A 62 -3.44 -5.16 -9.77
CA ASN A 62 -4.73 -5.75 -9.43
C ASN A 62 -5.72 -4.72 -8.89
N ALA A 63 -5.25 -3.80 -8.03
CA ALA A 63 -6.05 -2.68 -7.56
C ALA A 63 -6.59 -1.83 -8.73
N ALA A 64 -5.73 -1.51 -9.71
CA ALA A 64 -6.12 -0.78 -10.91
C ALA A 64 -7.18 -1.54 -11.75
N LEU A 65 -7.03 -2.87 -11.89
CA LEU A 65 -8.01 -3.71 -12.59
C LEU A 65 -9.36 -3.72 -11.87
N LEU A 66 -9.40 -3.87 -10.55
CA LEU A 66 -10.63 -3.93 -9.78
C LEU A 66 -11.47 -2.65 -9.87
N ILE A 67 -10.82 -1.49 -9.95
CA ILE A 67 -11.50 -0.19 -10.05
C ILE A 67 -11.70 0.28 -11.50
N GLY A 68 -11.28 -0.50 -12.50
CA GLY A 68 -11.39 -0.13 -13.92
C GLY A 68 -10.45 1.00 -14.38
N ALA A 69 -9.33 1.22 -13.69
CA ALA A 69 -8.33 2.25 -14.02
C ALA A 69 -7.23 1.69 -14.94
N SER A 70 -7.54 1.57 -16.24
CA SER A 70 -6.67 0.91 -17.21
C SER A 70 -5.33 1.62 -17.48
N ASP A 71 -5.22 2.90 -17.13
CA ASP A 71 -4.03 3.75 -17.28
C ASP A 71 -3.13 3.78 -16.02
N TRP A 72 -3.43 2.96 -15.00
CA TRP A 72 -2.71 2.87 -13.71
C TRP A 72 -2.08 1.50 -13.45
N GLY A 73 -1.31 1.41 -12.36
CA GLY A 73 -0.89 0.16 -11.73
C GLY A 73 0.27 -0.58 -12.38
N THR A 74 0.81 -0.08 -13.50
CA THR A 74 1.88 -0.73 -14.28
C THR A 74 2.70 0.31 -15.02
N ILE A 75 3.99 0.01 -15.28
CA ILE A 75 4.89 0.87 -16.06
C ILE A 75 4.90 0.37 -17.50
N GLU A 76 4.11 1.01 -18.36
CA GLU A 76 3.98 0.67 -19.78
C GLU A 76 3.86 1.95 -20.61
N ALA A 77 4.32 1.91 -21.87
CA ALA A 77 4.18 3.04 -22.78
C ALA A 77 2.69 3.37 -23.01
N GLY A 78 2.35 4.67 -22.92
CA GLY A 78 0.98 5.15 -23.07
C GLY A 78 0.14 5.20 -21.78
N LYS A 79 0.64 4.65 -20.66
CA LYS A 79 0.00 4.80 -19.33
C LYS A 79 0.44 6.07 -18.61
N LEU A 80 -0.25 6.43 -17.54
CA LEU A 80 0.12 7.57 -16.71
C LEU A 80 1.46 7.29 -16.03
N ALA A 81 2.36 8.27 -16.07
CA ALA A 81 3.61 8.24 -15.31
C ALA A 81 3.34 8.54 -13.82
N THR A 82 2.68 7.59 -13.14
CA THR A 82 2.45 7.59 -11.69
C THR A 82 3.26 6.45 -11.09
N LEU A 83 4.38 6.79 -10.47
CA LEU A 83 5.35 5.83 -9.97
C LEU A 83 6.10 6.39 -8.77
N ILE A 84 6.70 5.49 -8.01
CA ILE A 84 7.64 5.80 -6.95
C ILE A 84 9.01 5.18 -7.29
N VAL A 85 10.07 5.83 -6.85
CA VAL A 85 11.43 5.28 -6.90
C VAL A 85 11.82 4.90 -5.49
N VAL A 86 12.26 3.65 -5.31
CA VAL A 86 12.65 3.09 -4.03
C VAL A 86 14.15 2.86 -4.02
N ASP A 87 14.83 3.36 -2.99
CA ASP A 87 16.22 2.98 -2.71
C ASP A 87 16.22 1.63 -2.00
N GLY A 88 16.48 0.55 -2.74
CA GLY A 88 16.44 -0.81 -2.22
C GLY A 88 15.98 -1.82 -3.25
N ARG A 89 15.55 -2.98 -2.77
CA ARG A 89 15.11 -4.12 -3.58
C ARG A 89 13.75 -4.60 -3.10
N PRO A 90 12.66 -3.83 -3.30
CA PRO A 90 11.32 -4.22 -2.84
C PRO A 90 10.81 -5.51 -3.51
N ASP A 91 11.39 -5.91 -4.65
CA ASP A 91 11.18 -7.20 -5.30
C ASP A 91 11.74 -8.40 -4.50
N ARG A 92 12.61 -8.14 -3.52
CA ARG A 92 13.29 -9.14 -2.68
C ARG A 92 13.02 -8.96 -1.20
N ASN A 93 12.95 -7.71 -0.75
CA ASN A 93 12.70 -7.31 0.62
C ASN A 93 11.59 -6.28 0.64
N ILE A 94 10.37 -6.71 0.93
CA ILE A 94 9.17 -5.86 0.81
C ILE A 94 9.22 -4.62 1.73
N SER A 95 9.94 -4.69 2.85
CA SER A 95 10.13 -3.56 3.77
C SER A 95 10.90 -2.39 3.14
N ASP A 96 11.66 -2.62 2.05
CA ASP A 96 12.33 -1.55 1.31
C ASP A 96 11.32 -0.58 0.68
N THR A 97 10.04 -0.94 0.53
CA THR A 97 9.01 -0.02 0.03
C THR A 97 8.92 1.29 0.82
N ARG A 98 9.36 1.34 2.09
CA ARG A 98 9.44 2.58 2.90
C ARG A 98 10.53 3.56 2.46
N ARG A 99 11.51 3.09 1.68
CA ARG A 99 12.68 3.85 1.24
C ARG A 99 12.41 4.62 -0.06
N VAL A 100 11.24 5.25 -0.18
CA VAL A 100 10.80 5.97 -1.39
C VAL A 100 11.62 7.24 -1.64
N VAL A 101 12.61 7.26 -2.50
CA VAL A 101 13.43 8.46 -2.74
C VAL A 101 12.78 9.49 -3.67
N GLU A 102 11.83 9.08 -4.51
CA GLU A 102 11.14 9.98 -5.43
C GLU A 102 9.69 9.55 -5.68
N VAL A 103 8.81 10.52 -5.85
CA VAL A 103 7.41 10.32 -6.19
C VAL A 103 7.10 11.10 -7.47
N MET A 104 6.48 10.44 -8.44
CA MET A 104 5.97 11.06 -9.65
C MET A 104 4.48 10.76 -9.77
N LEU A 105 3.68 11.79 -9.98
CA LEU A 105 2.23 11.68 -10.17
C LEU A 105 1.85 12.28 -11.51
N ARG A 106 1.37 11.44 -12.45
CA ARG A 106 0.98 11.84 -13.80
C ARG A 106 2.05 12.67 -14.53
N GLY A 107 3.31 12.22 -14.45
CA GLY A 107 4.46 12.86 -15.09
C GLY A 107 5.03 14.08 -14.36
N ARG A 108 4.48 14.45 -13.20
CA ARG A 108 5.02 15.53 -12.37
C ARG A 108 5.75 14.96 -11.17
N LYS A 109 7.01 15.34 -11.00
CA LYS A 109 7.75 15.06 -9.76
C LYS A 109 7.07 15.79 -8.60
N ILE A 110 6.84 15.07 -7.52
CA ILE A 110 6.26 15.60 -6.29
C ILE A 110 7.39 15.77 -5.28
N ASP A 111 7.39 16.90 -4.56
CA ASP A 111 8.31 17.10 -3.45
C ASP A 111 7.95 16.15 -2.30
N ARG A 112 8.85 15.20 -2.02
CA ARG A 112 8.63 14.20 -0.96
C ARG A 112 8.50 14.85 0.41
N GLU A 113 9.22 15.92 0.68
CA GLU A 113 9.19 16.59 1.97
C GLU A 113 7.80 17.20 2.23
N SER A 114 7.15 17.72 1.18
CA SER A 114 5.77 18.21 1.25
C SER A 114 4.71 17.13 1.51
N LEU A 115 5.04 15.84 1.34
CA LEU A 115 4.13 14.72 1.56
C LEU A 115 4.18 14.18 2.99
N LYS A 116 5.11 14.67 3.83
CA LYS A 116 5.17 14.25 5.23
C LYS A 116 3.90 14.69 5.94
N MET A 117 3.18 13.72 6.50
CA MET A 117 1.94 13.99 7.22
C MET A 117 2.26 14.86 8.46
N ALA A 118 1.75 16.08 8.46
CA ALA A 118 1.78 16.96 9.62
C ALA A 118 0.39 16.93 10.27
N TYR A 119 0.16 16.01 11.22
CA TYR A 119 -1.13 15.88 11.92
C TYR A 119 -1.66 17.20 12.49
N GLN A 120 -0.77 18.09 12.90
CA GLN A 120 -1.09 19.43 13.40
C GLN A 120 -1.74 20.36 12.35
N ASN A 121 -1.62 20.01 11.06
CA ASN A 121 -2.09 20.81 9.94
C ASN A 121 -3.25 20.12 9.18
N ASP A 122 -3.72 18.95 9.62
CA ASP A 122 -4.91 18.32 9.05
C ASP A 122 -6.16 19.05 9.57
N PRO A 123 -6.93 19.73 8.71
CA PRO A 123 -8.13 20.46 9.13
C PRO A 123 -9.25 19.55 9.68
N GLY A 124 -9.14 18.23 9.50
CA GLY A 124 -10.06 17.23 10.06
C GLY A 124 -9.54 16.52 11.31
N TYR A 125 -8.35 16.87 11.82
CA TYR A 125 -7.82 16.28 13.03
C TYR A 125 -8.58 16.79 14.27
N GLU A 126 -9.40 15.93 14.85
CA GLU A 126 -9.87 16.11 16.23
C GLU A 126 -9.06 15.21 17.17
N PRO A 127 -8.41 15.76 18.19
CA PRO A 127 -7.73 14.94 19.19
C PRO A 127 -8.78 14.14 19.96
N VAL A 128 -8.80 12.83 19.79
CA VAL A 128 -9.58 11.94 20.67
C VAL A 128 -8.98 11.99 22.07
N SER A 129 -9.79 12.38 23.07
CA SER A 129 -9.34 12.40 24.45
C SER A 129 -9.12 10.96 24.94
N PRO A 130 -8.10 10.69 25.77
CA PRO A 130 -7.94 9.39 26.43
C PRO A 130 -9.16 8.94 27.25
N THR A 131 -10.08 9.85 27.56
CA THR A 131 -11.34 9.60 28.28
C THR A 131 -12.53 9.26 27.38
N ASP A 132 -12.38 9.28 26.06
CA ASP A 132 -13.46 9.01 25.10
C ASP A 132 -13.52 7.52 24.66
N LEU A 133 -12.80 6.64 25.37
CA LEU A 133 -12.81 5.18 25.25
C LEU A 133 -13.29 4.52 26.56
#